data_AF-A0A2D7PGT1-F1
#
_entry.id   AF-A0A2D7PGT1-F1
#
_cell.length_a   1.000
_cell.length_b   1.000
_cell.length_c   1.000
_cell.angle_alpha   90.00
_cell.angle_beta   90.00
_cell.angle_gamma   90.00
#
_symmetry.space_group_name_H-M   'P 1'
#
loop_
_entity.id
_entity.type
_entity.pdbx_description
1 polymer ?
#
loop_
_entity_poly.entity_id
_entity_poly.type
_entity_poly.pdbx_seq_one_letter_code
_entity_poly.pdbx_strand_id
1 'polypeptide(L)'
;MDLKRDIVKYIRDKAKNKYEKGTECYICGEKTELDFHHFYSLSPLVHNYVKKNKLLPENILSFREEFIQEHWAELYEHTVTLCHAHHLKLHKVYGRDPALTTAKKQENWVEIQREKHGMV
;
A
#
# COMPACT_ATOMS: atom_id res chain seq x y z
N MET A 1 -24.26 -3.32 14.27
CA MET A 1 -23.78 -4.62 13.77
C MET A 1 -22.29 -4.45 13.60
N ASP A 2 -21.48 -5.02 14.47
CA ASP A 2 -20.02 -4.77 14.46
C ASP A 2 -19.32 -5.61 13.39
N LEU A 3 -18.38 -4.99 12.69
CA LEU A 3 -17.53 -5.69 11.74
C LEU A 3 -16.70 -6.76 12.47
N LYS A 4 -16.65 -7.99 11.94
CA LYS A 4 -15.82 -9.07 12.49
C LYS A 4 -14.31 -8.83 12.33
N ARG A 5 -13.92 -7.89 11.46
CA ARG A 5 -12.53 -7.50 11.15
C ARG A 5 -12.48 -6.01 10.80
N ASP A 6 -11.28 -5.43 10.91
CA ASP A 6 -10.99 -4.10 10.39
C ASP A 6 -11.39 -3.97 8.90
N ILE A 7 -12.06 -2.87 8.55
CA ILE A 7 -12.58 -2.60 7.20
C ILE A 7 -11.49 -2.70 6.10
N VAL A 8 -10.27 -2.27 6.42
CA VAL A 8 -9.11 -2.31 5.52
C VAL A 8 -8.75 -3.75 5.18
N LYS A 9 -8.94 -4.70 6.11
CA LYS A 9 -8.67 -6.12 5.86
C LYS A 9 -9.63 -6.71 4.82
N TYR A 10 -10.90 -6.30 4.79
CA TYR A 10 -11.86 -6.79 3.79
C TYR A 10 -11.52 -6.36 2.37
N ILE A 11 -10.98 -5.15 2.20
CA ILE A 11 -10.48 -4.65 0.92
C ILE A 11 -9.18 -5.36 0.54
N ARG A 12 -8.21 -5.41 1.47
CA ARG A 12 -6.91 -6.05 1.23
C ARG A 12 -7.06 -7.52 0.86
N ASP A 13 -7.88 -8.27 1.57
CA ASP A 13 -8.11 -9.70 1.30
C ASP A 13 -8.68 -9.92 -0.11
N LYS A 14 -9.50 -8.98 -0.62
CA LYS A 14 -10.05 -9.01 -1.98
C LYS A 14 -9.02 -8.58 -3.04
N ALA A 15 -8.21 -7.56 -2.77
CA ALA A 15 -7.23 -7.01 -3.71
C ALA A 15 -5.96 -7.85 -3.83
N LYS A 16 -5.53 -8.49 -2.74
CA LYS A 16 -4.27 -9.24 -2.60
C LYS A 16 -3.96 -10.21 -3.74
N ASN A 17 -4.98 -10.85 -4.31
CA ASN A 17 -4.78 -11.87 -5.35
C ASN A 17 -4.24 -11.30 -6.67
N LYS A 18 -4.33 -9.98 -6.87
CA LYS A 18 -3.84 -9.25 -8.04
C LYS A 18 -2.53 -8.49 -7.77
N TYR A 19 -1.96 -8.58 -6.57
CA TYR A 19 -0.69 -7.92 -6.28
C TYR A 19 0.45 -8.58 -7.06
N GLU A 20 1.11 -7.80 -7.90
CA GLU A 20 2.29 -8.22 -8.66
C GLU A 20 3.55 -7.98 -7.83
N LYS A 21 3.83 -8.91 -6.91
CA LYS A 21 5.05 -8.85 -6.12
C LYS A 21 6.25 -9.28 -6.95
N GLY A 22 7.16 -8.34 -7.19
CA GLY A 22 8.46 -8.58 -7.82
C GLY A 22 9.32 -9.66 -7.14
N THR A 23 10.32 -10.14 -7.86
CA THR A 23 11.22 -11.23 -7.44
C THR A 23 12.45 -10.76 -6.66
N GLU A 24 12.66 -9.45 -6.57
CA GLU A 24 13.76 -8.84 -5.84
C GLU A 24 13.38 -7.48 -5.28
N CYS A 25 14.14 -7.02 -4.29
CA CYS A 25 14.02 -5.70 -3.71
C CYS A 25 14.41 -4.65 -4.73
N TYR A 26 13.51 -3.71 -4.98
CA TYR A 26 13.76 -2.61 -5.91
C TYR A 26 14.92 -1.71 -5.47
N ILE A 27 15.25 -1.63 -4.18
CA ILE A 27 16.36 -0.78 -3.70
C ILE A 27 17.73 -1.46 -3.86
N CYS A 28 17.85 -2.75 -3.55
CA CYS A 28 19.17 -3.40 -3.40
C CYS A 28 19.32 -4.76 -4.09
N GLY A 29 18.29 -5.27 -4.78
CA GLY A 29 18.34 -6.56 -5.48
C GLY A 29 18.29 -7.81 -4.58
N GLU A 30 18.09 -7.66 -3.26
CA GLU A 30 17.86 -8.79 -2.35
C GLU A 30 16.66 -9.62 -2.82
N LYS A 31 16.72 -10.95 -2.75
CA LYS A 31 15.69 -11.87 -3.27
C LYS A 31 14.91 -12.59 -2.18
N THR A 32 15.32 -12.42 -0.93
CA THR A 32 14.70 -13.03 0.24
C THR A 32 13.93 -11.99 1.07
N GLU A 33 13.00 -12.48 1.90
CA GLU A 33 12.21 -11.66 2.82
C GLU A 33 11.58 -10.43 2.16
N LEU A 34 10.96 -10.62 0.99
CA LEU A 34 10.35 -9.53 0.25
C LEU A 34 9.00 -9.15 0.87
N ASP A 35 8.66 -7.87 0.81
CA ASP A 35 7.40 -7.27 1.21
C ASP A 35 6.81 -6.50 0.01
N PHE A 36 5.48 -6.50 -0.09
CA PHE A 36 4.74 -5.71 -1.08
C PHE A 36 4.26 -4.42 -0.41
N HIS A 37 4.79 -3.28 -0.85
CA HIS A 37 4.53 -1.98 -0.25
C HIS A 37 3.61 -1.14 -1.14
N HIS A 38 2.65 -0.44 -0.53
CA HIS A 38 1.80 0.53 -1.22
C HIS A 38 2.25 1.94 -0.83
N PHE A 39 2.56 2.80 -1.81
CA PHE A 39 2.93 4.19 -1.51
C PHE A 39 1.75 5.00 -0.96
N TYR A 40 0.53 4.68 -1.41
CA TYR A 40 -0.71 5.20 -0.85
C TYR A 40 -1.23 4.25 0.22
N SER A 41 -1.25 4.72 1.47
CA SER A 41 -1.67 3.87 2.60
C SER A 41 -3.15 3.50 2.49
N LEU A 42 -3.44 2.21 2.65
CA LEU A 42 -4.79 1.67 2.48
C LEU A 42 -5.79 2.24 3.51
N SER A 43 -5.38 2.39 4.77
CA SER A 43 -6.26 2.90 5.84
C SER A 43 -6.84 4.29 5.51
N PRO A 44 -6.03 5.32 5.19
CA PRO A 44 -6.54 6.62 4.82
C PRO A 44 -7.30 6.62 3.48
N LEU A 45 -6.94 5.78 2.50
CA LEU A 45 -7.75 5.62 1.28
C LEU A 45 -9.17 5.16 1.62
N VAL A 46 -9.28 4.07 2.39
CA VAL A 46 -10.58 3.48 2.76
C VAL A 46 -11.40 4.44 3.60
N HIS A 47 -10.80 5.06 4.62
CA HIS A 47 -11.50 6.01 5.49
C HIS A 47 -11.96 7.26 4.72
N ASN A 48 -11.14 7.79 3.81
CA ASN A 48 -11.52 8.92 2.98
C ASN A 48 -12.68 8.57 2.03
N TYR A 49 -12.64 7.39 1.40
CA TYR A 49 -13.71 6.92 0.52
C TYR A 49 -15.03 6.75 1.27
N VAL A 50 -15.01 6.07 2.41
CA VAL A 50 -16.20 5.86 3.26
C VAL A 50 -16.80 7.20 3.67
N LYS A 51 -15.96 8.15 4.12
CA LYS A 51 -16.40 9.49 4.53
C LYS A 51 -16.98 10.29 3.35
N LYS A 52 -16.27 10.34 2.22
CA LYS A 52 -16.66 11.10 1.02
C LYS A 52 -18.01 10.63 0.48
N ASN A 53 -18.22 9.31 0.44
CA ASN A 53 -19.42 8.68 -0.09
C ASN A 53 -20.51 8.47 0.97
N LYS A 54 -20.30 8.92 2.21
CA LYS A 54 -21.24 8.75 3.36
C LYS A 54 -21.67 7.29 3.54
N LEU A 55 -20.74 6.37 3.34
CA LEU A 55 -20.98 4.94 3.47
C LEU A 55 -20.88 4.51 4.93
N LEU A 56 -21.54 3.39 5.23
CA LEU A 56 -21.44 2.74 6.52
C LEU A 56 -20.36 1.63 6.46
N PRO A 57 -19.33 1.65 7.34
CA PRO A 57 -18.28 0.63 7.36
C PRO A 57 -18.78 -0.81 7.36
N GLU A 58 -19.89 -1.10 8.05
CA GLU A 58 -20.52 -2.43 8.10
C GLU A 58 -20.93 -2.97 6.72
N ASN A 59 -21.15 -2.10 5.73
CA ASN A 59 -21.54 -2.46 4.38
C ASN A 59 -20.35 -2.69 3.44
N ILE A 60 -19.13 -2.85 3.96
CA ILE A 60 -17.91 -3.01 3.15
C ILE A 60 -18.01 -4.02 2.00
N LEU A 61 -18.74 -5.11 2.19
CA LEU A 61 -18.92 -6.14 1.15
C LEU A 61 -19.68 -5.63 -0.07
N SER A 62 -20.55 -4.63 0.08
CA SER A 62 -21.35 -4.07 -1.02
C SER A 62 -20.59 -3.09 -1.89
N PHE A 63 -19.54 -2.44 -1.36
CA PHE A 63 -18.81 -1.38 -2.09
C PHE A 63 -17.31 -1.65 -2.28
N ARG A 64 -16.73 -2.70 -1.67
CA ARG A 64 -15.28 -2.98 -1.79
C ARG A 64 -14.81 -3.17 -3.24
N GLU A 65 -15.67 -3.66 -4.14
CA GLU A 65 -15.28 -3.86 -5.54
C GLU A 65 -15.21 -2.53 -6.30
N GLU A 66 -16.19 -1.66 -6.09
CA GLU A 66 -16.20 -0.29 -6.62
C GLU A 66 -15.00 0.51 -6.08
N PHE A 67 -14.74 0.44 -4.76
CA PHE A 67 -13.54 1.04 -4.16
C PHE A 67 -12.25 0.56 -4.86
N ILE A 68 -12.12 -0.75 -5.13
CA ILE A 68 -10.94 -1.31 -5.78
C ILE A 68 -10.81 -0.82 -7.22
N GLN A 69 -11.92 -0.64 -7.92
CA GLN A 69 -11.94 -0.11 -9.29
C GLN A 69 -11.55 1.38 -9.32
N GLU A 70 -12.10 2.18 -8.40
CA GLU A 70 -11.79 3.62 -8.32
C GLU A 70 -10.34 3.89 -7.91
N HIS A 71 -9.78 3.06 -7.04
CA HIS A 71 -8.41 3.20 -6.51
C HIS A 71 -7.44 2.17 -7.11
N TRP A 72 -7.66 1.81 -8.38
CA TRP A 72 -6.85 0.79 -9.06
C TRP A 72 -5.37 1.14 -9.05
N ALA A 73 -5.02 2.38 -9.41
CA ALA A 73 -3.64 2.83 -9.47
C ALA A 73 -2.97 2.76 -8.09
N GLU A 74 -3.62 3.22 -7.03
CA GLU A 74 -3.09 3.19 -5.67
C GLU A 74 -2.91 1.77 -5.11
N LEU A 75 -3.76 0.83 -5.54
CA LEU A 75 -3.72 -0.57 -5.08
C LEU A 75 -2.71 -1.44 -5.83
N TYR A 76 -2.46 -1.15 -7.10
CA TYR A 76 -1.71 -2.05 -7.98
C TYR A 76 -0.52 -1.39 -8.67
N GLU A 77 -0.62 -0.13 -9.07
CA GLU A 77 0.42 0.55 -9.87
C GLU A 77 1.42 1.31 -8.98
N HIS A 78 0.93 2.03 -7.98
CA HIS A 78 1.75 2.80 -7.03
C HIS A 78 2.23 1.93 -5.87
N THR A 79 2.93 0.86 -6.24
CA THR A 79 3.43 -0.15 -5.33
C THR A 79 4.88 -0.47 -5.62
N VAL A 80 5.57 -1.09 -4.67
CA VAL A 80 6.97 -1.50 -4.85
C VAL A 80 7.26 -2.76 -4.03
N THR A 81 8.09 -3.65 -4.57
CA THR A 81 8.66 -4.76 -3.81
C THR A 81 9.95 -4.33 -3.14
N LEU A 82 10.01 -4.47 -1.82
CA LEU A 82 11.20 -4.17 -1.02
C LEU A 82 11.57 -5.38 -0.18
N CYS A 83 12.85 -5.57 0.15
CA CYS A 83 13.20 -6.51 1.22
C CYS A 83 12.72 -5.95 2.56
N HIS A 84 12.49 -6.83 3.52
CA HIS A 84 11.94 -6.51 4.83
C HIS A 84 12.73 -5.39 5.52
N ALA A 85 14.06 -5.43 5.43
CA ALA A 85 14.93 -4.40 5.98
C ALA A 85 14.67 -2.99 5.38
N HIS A 86 14.50 -2.89 4.06
CA HIS A 86 14.20 -1.61 3.41
C HIS A 86 12.77 -1.16 3.65
N HIS A 87 11.82 -2.10 3.68
CA HIS A 87 10.44 -1.83 4.03
C HIS A 87 10.30 -1.24 5.44
N LEU A 88 11.00 -1.81 6.43
CA LEU A 88 11.05 -1.27 7.79
C LEU A 88 11.73 0.11 7.86
N LYS A 89 12.80 0.34 7.09
CA LYS A 89 13.44 1.67 7.01
C LYS A 89 12.49 2.72 6.46
N LEU A 90 11.73 2.40 5.41
CA LEU A 90 10.72 3.31 4.87
C LEU A 90 9.66 3.64 5.94
N HIS A 91 9.15 2.62 6.64
CA HIS A 91 8.19 2.82 7.73
C HIS A 91 8.78 3.55 8.96
N LYS A 92 10.09 3.51 9.18
CA LYS A 92 10.75 4.33 10.19
C LYS A 92 10.74 5.82 9.83
N VAL A 93 10.75 6.15 8.54
CA VAL A 93 10.72 7.55 8.04
C VAL A 93 9.30 8.09 7.98
N TYR A 94 8.36 7.33 7.43
CA TYR A 94 7.00 7.81 7.14
C TYR A 94 5.93 7.28 8.11
N GLY A 95 6.27 6.30 8.94
CA GLY A 95 5.30 5.58 9.77
C GLY A 95 4.64 4.41 9.03
N ARG A 96 3.80 3.65 9.74
CA ARG A 96 3.05 2.50 9.20
C ARG A 96 1.77 2.88 8.45
N ASP A 97 1.25 4.08 8.72
CA ASP A 97 0.03 4.61 8.11
C ASP A 97 0.19 6.10 7.75
N PRO A 98 1.14 6.46 6.87
CA PRO A 98 1.37 7.84 6.47
C PRO A 98 0.18 8.47 5.74
N ALA A 99 0.11 9.81 5.79
CA ALA A 99 -0.85 10.57 5.00
C ALA A 99 -0.64 10.38 3.49
N LEU A 100 -1.73 10.37 2.71
CA LEU A 100 -1.71 10.16 1.25
C LEU A 100 -0.83 11.16 0.50
N THR A 101 -0.72 12.39 1.03
CA THR A 101 0.14 13.45 0.45
C THR A 101 1.63 13.12 0.47
N THR A 102 2.03 12.07 1.19
CA THR A 102 3.44 11.64 1.26
C THR A 102 3.81 10.59 0.22
N ALA A 103 2.86 10.05 -0.55
CA ALA A 103 3.13 8.96 -1.51
C ALA A 103 4.31 9.29 -2.44
N LYS A 104 4.31 10.47 -3.07
CA LYS A 104 5.42 10.89 -3.94
C LYS A 104 6.75 11.06 -3.21
N LYS A 105 6.72 11.43 -1.92
CA LYS A 105 7.94 11.51 -1.09
C LYS A 105 8.49 10.12 -0.80
N GLN A 106 7.61 9.14 -0.57
CA GLN A 106 7.99 7.74 -0.38
C GLN A 106 8.62 7.16 -1.65
N GLU A 107 8.01 7.38 -2.81
CA GLU A 107 8.58 7.02 -4.13
C GLU A 107 9.98 7.61 -4.31
N ASN A 108 10.11 8.94 -4.14
CA ASN A 108 11.41 9.61 -4.29
C ASN A 108 12.45 9.09 -3.28
N TRP A 109 12.03 8.75 -2.06
CA TRP A 109 12.95 8.17 -1.08
C TRP A 109 13.45 6.79 -1.54
N VAL A 110 12.59 5.96 -2.12
CA VAL A 110 12.95 4.67 -2.69
C VAL A 110 13.97 4.85 -3.82
N GLU A 111 13.73 5.78 -4.74
CA GLU A 111 14.69 6.09 -5.82
C GLU A 111 16.05 6.54 -5.27
N ILE A 112 16.07 7.46 -4.31
CA ILE A 112 17.31 7.91 -3.66
C ILE A 112 18.03 6.75 -2.96
N GLN A 113 17.30 5.81 -2.34
CA GLN A 113 17.95 4.64 -1.76
C GLN A 113 18.50 3.71 -2.83
N ARG A 114 17.79 3.53 -3.95
CA ARG A 114 18.21 2.70 -5.07
C ARG A 114 19.52 3.22 -5.68
N GLU A 115 19.61 4.54 -5.92
CA GLU A 115 20.84 5.21 -6.37
C GLU A 115 22.00 4.99 -5.40
N LYS A 116 21.76 5.10 -4.09
CA LYS A 116 22.79 4.87 -3.06
C LYS A 116 23.33 3.43 -3.03
N HIS A 117 22.56 2.47 -3.55
CA HIS A 117 23.00 1.08 -3.70
C HIS A 117 23.61 0.79 -5.08
N GLY A 118 23.79 1.80 -5.94
CA GLY A 118 24.45 1.66 -7.25
C GLY A 118 23.60 0.93 -8.29
N MET A 119 22.28 0.96 -8.15
CA MET A 119 21.33 0.24 -9.02
C MET A 119 20.79 1.10 -10.18
N VAL A 120 21.32 2.32 -10.34
CA VAL A 120 21.03 3.31 -11.39
C VAL A 120 22.34 3.82 -11.96
#